data_AF-A0A8J6Y6V9-F1
#
_entry.id   AF-A0A8J6Y6V9-F1
#
_cell.length_a   1.000
_cell.length_b   1.000
_cell.length_c   1.000
_cell.angle_alpha   90.00
_cell.angle_beta   90.00
_cell.angle_gamma   90.00
#
_symmetry.space_group_name_H-M   'P 1'
#
loop_
_entity.id
_entity.type
_entity.pdbx_description
1 polymer ?
#
loop_
_entity_poly.entity_id
_entity_poly.type
_entity_poly.pdbx_seq_one_letter_code
_entity_poly.pdbx_strand_id
1 'polypeptide(L)'
;MKQVGIFGKRKSGKSALMYALTRQKIIQDAAFRAMEISGVTRVMLVDTVGVDVEDDSTAEKSAQSVEVALMLIADDSFELELAWISKLRRAGSSVIVVISKADKFPDGGKALAAAVKEVSGLEALCVSSQTGAGIVELDEEINRRLAEE
;
A
#
# COMPACT_ATOMS: atom_id res chain seq x y z
N MET A 1 -14.71 -0.07 -11.37
CA MET A 1 -13.60 0.85 -11.07
C MET A 1 -12.79 0.17 -9.99
N LYS A 2 -11.53 -0.13 -10.25
CA LYS A 2 -10.71 -0.87 -9.28
C LYS A 2 -10.13 0.11 -8.27
N GLN A 3 -10.12 -0.24 -7.00
CA GLN A 3 -9.66 0.56 -5.88
C GLN A 3 -8.42 -0.08 -5.26
N VAL A 4 -7.40 0.75 -5.10
CA VAL A 4 -6.17 0.41 -4.40
C VAL A 4 -6.13 1.22 -3.11
N GLY A 5 -6.21 0.53 -1.96
CA GLY A 5 -6.12 1.17 -0.65
C GLY A 5 -4.70 1.20 -0.11
N ILE A 6 -4.29 2.31 0.50
CA ILE A 6 -2.99 2.47 1.13
C ILE A 6 -3.18 2.49 2.65
N PHE A 7 -2.67 1.46 3.33
CA PHE A 7 -2.84 1.20 4.76
C PHE A 7 -1.48 1.20 5.50
N GLY A 8 -1.54 1.24 6.82
CA GLY A 8 -0.37 1.22 7.72
C GLY A 8 -0.48 2.29 8.81
N LYS A 9 0.40 2.24 9.82
CA LYS A 9 0.41 3.20 10.93
C LYS A 9 0.53 4.66 10.47
N ARG A 10 0.13 5.61 11.33
CA ARG A 10 0.40 7.03 11.12
C ARG A 10 1.90 7.25 10.93
N LYS A 11 2.22 8.24 10.09
CA LYS A 11 3.59 8.57 9.72
C LYS A 11 4.36 7.43 9.01
N SER A 12 3.74 6.31 8.62
CA SER A 12 4.43 5.27 7.83
C SER A 12 4.82 5.73 6.42
N GLY A 13 4.26 6.83 5.93
CA GLY A 13 4.56 7.40 4.61
C GLY A 13 3.47 7.18 3.56
N LYS A 14 2.26 6.76 3.95
CA LYS A 14 1.12 6.54 3.04
C LYS A 14 0.88 7.68 2.04
N SER A 15 0.69 8.90 2.52
CA SER A 15 0.49 10.06 1.65
C SER A 15 1.69 10.36 0.76
N ALA A 16 2.93 10.17 1.27
CA ALA A 16 4.14 10.35 0.46
C ALA A 16 4.24 9.31 -0.66
N LEU A 17 3.85 8.06 -0.39
CA LEU A 17 3.81 7.00 -1.39
C LEU A 17 2.74 7.27 -2.46
N MET A 18 1.55 7.70 -2.04
CA MET A 18 0.50 8.13 -2.97
C MET A 18 1.01 9.24 -3.91
N TYR A 19 1.70 10.25 -3.37
CA TYR A 19 2.30 11.29 -4.19
C TYR A 19 3.40 10.77 -5.12
N ALA A 20 4.22 9.81 -4.69
CA ALA A 20 5.25 9.21 -5.53
C ALA A 20 4.65 8.42 -6.72
N LEU A 21 3.63 7.59 -6.46
CA LEU A 21 2.93 6.80 -7.49
C LEU A 21 2.22 7.70 -8.51
N THR A 22 1.59 8.77 -8.04
CA THR A 22 0.90 9.74 -8.91
C THR A 22 1.87 10.61 -9.73
N ARG A 23 3.01 11.03 -9.16
CA ARG A 23 3.99 11.89 -9.85
C ARG A 23 4.67 11.22 -11.04
N GLN A 24 4.87 9.91 -10.98
CA GLN A 24 5.53 9.19 -12.07
C GLN A 24 4.57 8.90 -13.25
N LYS A 25 3.29 9.34 -13.21
CA LYS A 25 2.22 8.93 -14.17
C LYS A 25 2.07 7.41 -14.31
N ILE A 26 2.52 6.72 -13.28
CA ILE A 26 2.71 5.27 -13.24
C ILE A 26 1.35 4.59 -13.01
N ILE A 27 0.47 5.24 -12.22
CA ILE A 27 -0.98 5.04 -12.30
C ILE A 27 -1.55 6.13 -13.20
N GLN A 28 -1.77 5.82 -14.48
CA GLN A 28 -2.47 6.74 -15.37
C GLN A 28 -3.90 6.96 -14.82
N ASP A 29 -4.22 8.22 -14.47
CA ASP A 29 -5.55 8.66 -14.04
C ASP A 29 -6.00 8.33 -12.60
N ALA A 30 -5.09 8.36 -11.61
CA ALA A 30 -5.49 8.46 -10.19
C ALA A 30 -6.11 9.85 -9.91
N ALA A 31 -7.39 10.01 -10.24
CA ALA A 31 -8.17 11.21 -9.92
C ALA A 31 -8.35 11.32 -8.40
N PHE A 32 -7.74 12.36 -7.81
CA PHE A 32 -8.03 12.82 -6.46
C PHE A 32 -9.52 13.20 -6.41
N ARG A 33 -10.34 12.39 -5.73
CA ARG A 33 -11.81 12.47 -5.67
C ARG A 33 -12.51 12.27 -7.02
N ALA A 34 -13.24 11.16 -7.11
CA ALA A 34 -14.28 10.80 -8.09
C ALA A 34 -14.57 11.82 -9.21
N MET A 35 -14.09 11.56 -10.43
CA MET A 35 -14.69 12.10 -11.67
C MET A 35 -14.49 11.15 -12.84
N GLU A 36 -15.59 10.77 -13.49
CA GLU A 36 -15.75 9.86 -14.63
C GLU A 36 -15.19 10.41 -15.95
N ILE A 37 -14.38 9.63 -16.67
CA ILE A 37 -13.91 9.85 -18.05
C ILE A 37 -13.74 8.46 -18.67
N SER A 38 -14.45 8.26 -19.77
CA SER A 38 -14.67 7.01 -20.48
C SER A 38 -13.39 6.34 -21.02
N GLY A 39 -13.25 5.03 -20.81
CA GLY A 39 -12.40 4.15 -21.63
C GLY A 39 -11.04 3.71 -21.07
N VAL A 40 -10.65 4.17 -19.88
CA VAL A 40 -9.37 3.82 -19.21
C VAL A 40 -9.67 2.98 -17.96
N THR A 41 -8.89 1.93 -17.71
CA THR A 41 -8.97 1.13 -16.48
C THR A 41 -8.62 2.03 -15.29
N ARG A 42 -9.64 2.55 -14.62
CA ARG A 42 -9.48 3.56 -13.56
C ARG A 42 -9.18 2.91 -12.23
N VAL A 43 -7.99 3.22 -11.73
CA VAL A 43 -7.51 2.85 -10.39
C VAL A 43 -7.68 4.03 -9.45
N MET A 44 -8.46 3.84 -8.38
CA MET A 44 -8.56 4.83 -7.30
C MET A 44 -7.51 4.54 -6.24
N LEU A 45 -6.59 5.47 -5.99
CA LEU A 45 -5.77 5.44 -4.79
C LEU A 45 -6.55 6.01 -3.61
N VAL A 46 -6.65 5.24 -2.52
CA VAL A 46 -7.29 5.67 -1.27
C VAL A 46 -6.23 5.77 -0.18
N ASP A 47 -5.86 6.98 0.22
CA ASP A 47 -5.06 7.22 1.43
C ASP A 47 -5.95 7.04 2.67
N THR A 48 -5.65 6.05 3.51
CA THR A 48 -6.45 5.80 4.71
C THR A 48 -5.89 6.55 5.91
N VAL A 49 -6.75 6.79 6.90
CA VAL A 49 -6.27 7.13 8.25
C VAL A 49 -5.36 5.99 8.75
N GLY A 50 -4.39 6.34 9.60
CA GLY A 50 -3.49 5.35 10.18
C GLY A 50 -4.26 4.29 10.95
N VAL A 51 -3.88 3.04 10.78
CA VAL A 51 -4.58 1.90 11.38
C VAL A 51 -4.46 1.84 12.91
N ASP A 52 -3.57 2.65 13.49
CA ASP A 52 -3.36 2.88 14.93
C ASP A 52 -4.27 3.95 15.53
N VAL A 53 -5.15 4.56 14.74
CA VAL A 53 -6.12 5.54 15.24
C VAL A 53 -7.33 4.81 15.78
N GLU A 54 -7.50 4.86 17.11
CA GLU A 54 -8.68 4.36 17.80
C GLU A 54 -9.93 5.19 17.41
N ASP A 55 -11.10 4.55 17.42
CA ASP A 55 -12.40 5.13 17.10
C ASP A 55 -12.58 5.67 15.66
N ASP A 56 -11.69 5.33 14.72
CA ASP A 56 -11.84 5.67 13.31
C ASP A 56 -12.19 4.46 12.42
N SER A 57 -13.46 4.39 12.01
CA SER A 57 -13.99 3.33 11.13
C SER A 57 -13.65 3.52 9.64
N THR A 58 -13.00 4.62 9.23
CA THR A 58 -12.76 4.90 7.81
C THR A 58 -11.84 3.87 7.15
N ALA A 59 -10.74 3.49 7.82
CA ALA A 59 -9.85 2.44 7.33
C ALA A 59 -10.59 1.09 7.20
N GLU A 60 -11.49 0.79 8.14
CA GLU A 60 -12.29 -0.44 8.08
C GLU A 60 -13.28 -0.43 6.92
N LYS A 61 -13.93 0.70 6.67
CA LYS A 61 -14.84 0.88 5.53
C LYS A 61 -14.09 0.76 4.22
N SER A 62 -12.91 1.37 4.09
CA SER A 62 -12.06 1.25 2.90
C SER A 62 -11.61 -0.21 2.67
N ALA A 63 -11.32 -0.96 3.73
CA ALA A 63 -10.93 -2.37 3.60
C ALA A 63 -12.03 -3.26 2.98
N GLN A 64 -13.29 -2.84 2.99
CA GLN A 64 -14.40 -3.60 2.38
C GLN A 64 -14.58 -3.33 0.88
N SER A 65 -13.91 -2.31 0.33
CA SER A 65 -14.15 -1.84 -1.04
C SER A 65 -12.92 -1.85 -1.94
N VAL A 66 -11.79 -2.36 -1.45
CA VAL A 66 -10.51 -2.36 -2.17
C VAL A 66 -10.16 -3.75 -2.69
N GLU A 67 -9.84 -3.81 -3.98
CA GLU A 67 -9.34 -4.99 -4.67
C GLU A 67 -7.88 -5.26 -4.26
N VAL A 68 -7.05 -4.21 -4.27
CA VAL A 68 -5.64 -4.31 -3.86
C VAL A 68 -5.38 -3.42 -2.65
N ALA A 69 -4.70 -3.95 -1.65
CA ALA A 69 -4.30 -3.22 -0.46
C ALA A 69 -2.78 -3.17 -0.32
N LEU A 70 -2.24 -1.95 -0.30
CA LEU A 70 -0.84 -1.69 0.02
C LEU A 70 -0.70 -1.54 1.54
N MET A 71 -0.07 -2.51 2.20
CA MET A 71 0.22 -2.41 3.63
C MET A 71 1.63 -1.88 3.86
N LEU A 72 1.75 -0.67 4.39
CA LEU A 72 3.04 -0.04 4.68
C LEU A 72 3.52 -0.38 6.09
N ILE A 73 4.74 -0.90 6.17
CA ILE A 73 5.51 -1.17 7.39
C ILE A 73 6.75 -0.28 7.37
N ALA A 74 6.95 0.52 8.43
CA ALA A 74 8.01 1.56 8.46
C ALA A 74 9.01 1.38 9.62
N ASP A 75 8.80 0.40 10.49
CA ASP A 75 9.63 0.08 11.65
C ASP A 75 9.41 -1.39 12.05
N ASP A 76 10.13 -1.82 13.09
CA ASP A 76 10.16 -3.19 13.59
C ASP A 76 8.96 -3.58 14.47
N SER A 77 8.09 -2.63 14.84
CA SER A 77 6.79 -2.94 15.44
C SER A 77 5.74 -2.98 14.34
N PHE A 78 5.45 -4.17 13.83
CA PHE A 78 4.48 -4.34 12.73
C PHE A 78 3.35 -5.31 13.04
N GLU A 79 3.11 -5.61 14.32
CA GLU A 79 2.07 -6.54 14.77
C GLU A 79 0.67 -6.08 14.35
N LEU A 80 0.43 -4.77 14.41
CA LEU A 80 -0.84 -4.17 14.00
C LEU A 80 -1.04 -4.34 12.49
N GLU A 81 -0.01 -4.08 11.69
CA GLU A 81 -0.02 -4.29 10.25
C GLU A 81 -0.30 -5.77 9.90
N LEU A 82 0.29 -6.74 10.61
CA LEU A 82 -0.01 -8.17 10.42
C LEU A 82 -1.49 -8.51 10.68
N ALA A 83 -2.07 -7.94 11.75
CA ALA A 83 -3.49 -8.11 12.04
C ALA A 83 -4.36 -7.54 10.91
N TRP A 84 -3.96 -6.39 10.35
CA TRP A 84 -4.65 -5.78 9.23
C TRP A 84 -4.47 -6.52 7.91
N ILE A 85 -3.29 -7.08 7.62
CA ILE A 85 -3.07 -7.96 6.46
C ILE A 85 -4.07 -9.12 6.50
N SER A 86 -4.23 -9.75 7.66
CA SER A 86 -5.18 -10.84 7.84
C SER A 86 -6.63 -10.38 7.64
N LYS A 87 -6.96 -9.17 8.10
CA LYS A 87 -8.30 -8.57 7.94
C LYS A 87 -8.62 -8.27 6.48
N LEU A 88 -7.70 -7.65 5.75
CA LEU A 88 -7.84 -7.29 4.34
C LEU A 88 -8.04 -8.54 3.47
N ARG A 89 -7.24 -9.58 3.72
CA ARG A 89 -7.39 -10.88 3.03
C ARG A 89 -8.76 -11.52 3.27
N ARG A 90 -9.24 -11.49 4.52
CA ARG A 90 -10.59 -11.99 4.84
C ARG A 90 -11.70 -11.18 4.17
N ALA A 91 -11.47 -9.89 3.91
CA ALA A 91 -12.38 -9.04 3.15
C ALA A 91 -12.29 -9.26 1.62
N GLY A 92 -11.36 -10.11 1.15
CA GLY A 92 -11.20 -10.46 -0.26
C GLY A 92 -10.11 -9.67 -0.98
N SER A 93 -9.43 -8.72 -0.33
CA SER A 93 -8.40 -7.90 -0.97
C SER A 93 -7.11 -8.68 -1.20
N SER A 94 -6.51 -8.50 -2.38
CA SER A 94 -5.13 -8.87 -2.66
C SER A 94 -4.18 -7.92 -1.93
N VAL A 95 -3.31 -8.45 -1.07
CA VAL A 95 -2.41 -7.62 -0.25
C VAL A 95 -1.00 -7.61 -0.84
N ILE A 96 -0.42 -6.40 -0.96
CA ILE A 96 0.99 -6.16 -1.26
C ILE A 96 1.61 -5.53 -0.01
N VAL A 97 2.67 -6.15 0.51
CA VAL A 97 3.39 -5.62 1.68
C VAL A 97 4.52 -4.72 1.20
N VAL A 98 4.62 -3.54 1.81
CA VAL A 98 5.59 -2.51 1.43
C VAL A 98 6.41 -2.11 2.66
N ILE A 99 7.72 -2.33 2.63
CA ILE A 99 8.63 -1.70 3.58
C ILE A 99 8.84 -0.26 3.10
N SER A 100 8.21 0.69 3.78
CA SER A 100 8.28 2.10 3.41
C SER A 100 9.51 2.79 4.00
N LYS A 101 9.88 3.93 3.42
CA LYS A 101 11.05 4.72 3.82
C LYS A 101 12.34 3.90 3.83
N ALA A 102 12.51 3.04 2.85
CA ALA A 102 13.68 2.17 2.69
C ALA A 102 15.02 2.95 2.80
N ASP A 103 15.05 4.23 2.39
CA ASP A 103 16.19 5.14 2.50
C ASP A 103 16.68 5.39 3.94
N LYS A 104 15.85 5.14 4.95
CA LYS A 104 16.21 5.33 6.36
C LYS A 104 16.88 4.12 6.99
N PHE A 105 16.90 3.00 6.28
CA PHE A 105 17.51 1.76 6.75
C PHE A 105 18.88 1.58 6.08
N PRO A 106 19.94 1.24 6.82
CA PRO A 106 21.28 1.04 6.25
C PRO A 106 21.35 0.00 5.13
N ASP A 107 20.47 -1.00 5.16
CA ASP A 107 20.38 -2.10 4.20
C ASP A 107 19.24 -1.94 3.20
N GLY A 108 18.57 -0.78 3.16
CA GLY A 108 17.40 -0.54 2.35
C GLY A 108 16.12 -1.21 2.86
N GLY A 109 16.09 -1.67 4.11
CA GLY A 109 14.92 -2.30 4.74
C GLY A 109 14.83 -3.81 4.55
N LYS A 110 15.92 -4.44 4.06
CA LYS A 110 15.96 -5.88 3.75
C LYS A 110 15.80 -6.75 5.00
N ALA A 111 16.43 -6.39 6.11
CA ALA A 111 16.29 -7.11 7.37
C ALA A 111 14.83 -7.07 7.87
N LEU A 112 14.18 -5.92 7.75
CA LEU A 112 12.77 -5.77 8.12
C LEU A 112 11.86 -6.57 7.18
N ALA A 113 12.11 -6.55 5.87
CA ALA A 113 11.40 -7.39 4.91
C ALA A 113 11.55 -8.88 5.23
N ALA A 114 12.74 -9.33 5.62
CA ALA A 114 12.99 -10.70 6.03
C ALA A 114 12.21 -11.08 7.30
N ALA A 115 12.20 -10.22 8.32
CA ALA A 115 11.42 -10.44 9.54
C ALA A 115 9.91 -10.51 9.26
N VAL A 116 9.40 -9.63 8.39
CA VAL A 116 7.99 -9.67 7.97
C VAL A 116 7.67 -10.96 7.22
N LYS A 117 8.56 -11.42 6.33
CA LYS A 117 8.40 -12.68 5.60
C LYS A 117 8.40 -13.88 6.54
N GLU A 118 9.28 -13.90 7.53
CA GLU A 118 9.36 -14.99 8.51
C GLU A 118 8.04 -15.17 9.27
N VAL A 119 7.39 -14.07 9.66
CA VAL A 119 6.16 -14.11 10.46
C VAL A 119 4.91 -14.26 9.59
N SER A 120 4.84 -13.57 8.44
CA SER A 120 3.63 -13.50 7.60
C SER A 120 3.61 -14.48 6.42
N GLY A 121 4.78 -15.01 6.05
CA GLY A 121 4.99 -15.75 4.80
C GLY A 121 4.98 -14.89 3.54
N LEU A 122 4.94 -13.55 3.66
CA LEU A 122 4.79 -12.63 2.52
C LEU A 122 6.09 -11.93 2.18
N GLU A 123 6.38 -11.90 0.88
CA GLU A 123 7.40 -11.02 0.35
C GLU A 123 6.96 -9.56 0.48
N ALA A 124 7.89 -8.71 0.90
CA ALA A 124 7.69 -7.27 1.00
C ALA A 124 8.57 -6.53 -0.02
N LEU A 125 8.00 -5.52 -0.67
CA LEU A 125 8.76 -4.61 -1.55
C LEU A 125 9.33 -3.47 -0.73
N CYS A 126 10.64 -3.23 -0.83
CA CYS A 126 11.30 -2.10 -0.18
C CYS A 126 11.18 -0.85 -1.04
N VAL A 127 10.57 0.21 -0.50
CA VAL A 127 10.22 1.41 -1.25
C VAL A 127 10.63 2.67 -0.50
N SER A 128 11.20 3.62 -1.24
CA SER A 128 11.47 4.98 -0.76
C SER A 128 10.76 6.00 -1.64
N SER A 129 9.73 6.64 -1.09
CA SER A 129 9.05 7.76 -1.77
C SER A 129 9.93 9.01 -1.89
N GLN A 130 11.02 9.09 -1.11
CA GLN A 130 11.97 10.20 -1.15
C GLN A 130 12.96 10.07 -2.32
N THR A 131 13.48 8.86 -2.54
CA THR A 131 14.49 8.60 -3.58
C THR A 131 13.89 8.06 -4.87
N GLY A 132 12.67 7.51 -4.82
CA GLY A 132 12.02 6.84 -5.94
C GLY A 132 12.35 5.35 -6.04
N ALA A 133 13.25 4.82 -5.20
CA ALA A 133 13.61 3.41 -5.21
C ALA A 133 12.40 2.52 -4.92
N GLY A 134 12.21 1.45 -5.72
CA GLY A 134 11.13 0.47 -5.55
C GLY A 134 9.75 0.93 -6.05
N ILE A 135 9.60 2.18 -6.53
CA ILE A 135 8.30 2.72 -6.95
C ILE A 135 7.81 2.08 -8.26
N VAL A 136 8.71 1.83 -9.20
CA VAL A 136 8.36 1.21 -10.50
C VAL A 136 7.95 -0.24 -10.28
N GLU A 137 8.73 -0.99 -9.51
CA GLU A 137 8.46 -2.38 -9.18
C GLU A 137 7.16 -2.54 -8.39
N LEU A 138 6.86 -1.60 -7.49
CA LEU A 138 5.58 -1.57 -6.77
C LEU A 138 4.40 -1.37 -7.72
N ASP A 139 4.52 -0.49 -8.71
CA ASP A 139 3.44 -0.28 -9.68
C ASP A 139 3.22 -1.46 -10.62
N GLU A 140 4.29 -2.06 -11.11
CA GLU A 140 4.19 -3.29 -11.90
C GLU A 140 3.46 -4.38 -11.12
N GLU A 141 3.77 -4.53 -9.83
CA GLU A 141 3.08 -5.47 -8.94
C GLU A 141 1.61 -5.08 -8.72
N ILE A 142 1.30 -3.80 -8.53
CA ILE A 142 -0.10 -3.31 -8.43
C ILE A 142 -0.88 -3.68 -9.70
N ASN A 143 -0.34 -3.34 -10.87
CA ASN A 143 -0.97 -3.60 -12.16
C ASN A 143 -1.15 -5.10 -12.42
N ARG A 144 -0.17 -5.93 -12.01
CA ARG A 144 -0.26 -7.39 -12.09
C ARG A 144 -1.42 -7.91 -11.23
N ARG A 145 -1.51 -7.52 -9.95
CA ARG A 145 -2.62 -7.94 -9.07
C ARG A 145 -3.98 -7.49 -9.59
N LEU A 146 -4.04 -6.28 -10.14
CA LEU A 146 -5.25 -5.75 -10.76
C LEU A 146 -5.62 -6.47 -12.07
N ALA A 147 -4.73 -7.21 -12.72
CA ALA A 147 -5.05 -7.97 -13.92
C ALA A 147 -5.49 -9.43 -13.61
N GLU A 148 -5.15 -9.94 -12.43
CA GLU A 148 -5.42 -11.31 -11.98
C GLU A 148 -6.84 -11.52 -11.40
N GLU A 149 -7.60 -10.44 -11.20
CA GLU A 149 -9.02 -10.41 -10.77
C GLU A 149 -9.98 -10.03 -11.89
#